data_AF-A0A2G6LSE2-F1
#
_entry.id   AF-A0A2G6LSE2-F1
#
_cell.length_a   1.000
_cell.length_b   1.000
_cell.length_c   1.000
_cell.angle_alpha   90.00
_cell.angle_beta   90.00
_cell.angle_gamma   90.00
#
_symmetry.space_group_name_H-M   'P 1'
#
loop_
_entity.id
_entity.type
_entity.pdbx_description
1 polymer ?
#
loop_
_entity_poly.entity_id
_entity_poly.type
_entity_poly.pdbx_seq_one_letter_code
_entity_poly.pdbx_strand_id
1 'polypeptide(L)'
;MLPELTQKDLYNNNRVKLKFIPLFQQFIMAAEKGEILTKKKRKYSKGTLRAYKLTLTVLEDYQERNGIIFLNDITPYWAEMFYFYLQKYDICLSTASMHISRVKAVLNRANKAGLTLRTGFGISTPIETSTTIFNSLKELKKMMELDLSKSMEYIRDIYVMNCFLGMRFSDLMLFLEKPNTFLKVFDDFEYIDFRTDKTTTVSVIPVGLQVKKTLDKWREFRVYSGGHFNSTIKKIGKNAGIDTICTSYRTIGGKKMKIESPKWRLMSNHTARRTFASLCVLSDMNQQNIMKMTGHTTEQSFQKYVRVSHLKNAMKVRENEFFKIKL
;
A
#
# COMPACT_ATOMS: atom_id res chain seq x y z
N MET A 1 36.59 13.03 0.50
CA MET A 1 37.07 13.87 -0.62
C MET A 1 36.62 13.23 -1.91
N LEU A 2 35.72 13.89 -2.64
CA LEU A 2 35.40 13.52 -4.02
C LEU A 2 36.55 14.03 -4.91
N PRO A 3 36.97 13.29 -5.96
CA PRO A 3 37.98 13.80 -6.87
C PRO A 3 37.41 14.98 -7.67
N GLU A 4 38.12 16.10 -7.70
CA GLU A 4 37.80 17.25 -8.54
C GLU A 4 38.07 16.90 -10.00
N LEU A 5 37.01 16.89 -10.82
CA LEU A 5 37.11 16.76 -12.27
C LEU A 5 37.37 18.15 -12.87
N THR A 6 38.38 18.26 -13.72
CA THR A 6 38.78 19.54 -14.32
C THR A 6 38.04 19.80 -15.63
N GLN A 7 37.96 21.08 -16.04
CA GLN A 7 37.24 21.53 -17.25
C GLN A 7 37.74 20.86 -18.56
N LYS A 8 38.96 20.33 -18.55
CA LYS A 8 39.56 19.56 -19.66
C LYS A 8 38.95 18.16 -19.82
N ASP A 9 38.37 17.60 -18.76
CA ASP A 9 37.69 16.29 -18.77
C ASP A 9 36.30 16.36 -19.43
N LEU A 10 35.74 17.56 -19.60
CA LEU A 10 34.41 17.78 -20.16
C LEU A 10 34.37 17.79 -21.71
N TYR A 11 35.52 17.93 -22.38
CA TYR A 11 35.59 18.09 -23.85
C TYR A 11 36.36 16.98 -24.59
N ASN A 12 36.87 15.97 -23.89
CA ASN A 12 37.38 14.76 -24.54
C ASN A 12 36.23 13.82 -24.90
N ASN A 13 36.10 13.51 -26.18
CA ASN A 13 35.11 12.60 -26.78
C ASN A 13 35.25 11.11 -26.36
N ASN A 14 35.84 10.84 -25.18
CA ASN A 14 35.74 9.57 -24.47
C ASN A 14 34.59 9.68 -23.47
N ARG A 15 33.36 9.46 -23.92
CA ARG A 15 32.20 9.34 -23.02
C ARG A 15 32.47 8.20 -22.05
N VAL A 16 32.88 8.51 -20.82
CA VAL A 16 33.04 7.53 -19.74
C VAL A 16 31.74 6.73 -19.66
N LYS A 17 31.80 5.44 -20.01
CA LYS A 17 30.64 4.55 -19.94
C LYS A 17 30.39 4.19 -18.49
N LEU A 18 29.58 5.00 -17.82
CA LEU A 18 29.19 4.77 -16.42
C LEU A 18 28.38 3.47 -16.30
N LYS A 19 28.86 2.53 -15.48
CA LYS A 19 28.14 1.30 -15.15
C LYS A 19 26.97 1.62 -14.23
N PHE A 20 25.80 1.05 -14.51
CA PHE A 20 24.58 1.36 -13.76
C PHE A 20 24.52 0.70 -12.39
N ILE A 21 25.01 -0.55 -12.25
CA ILE A 21 24.95 -1.26 -10.96
C ILE A 21 25.73 -0.55 -9.85
N PRO A 22 27.01 -0.13 -10.06
CA PRO A 22 27.73 0.65 -9.05
C PRO A 22 27.03 1.97 -8.69
N LEU A 23 26.44 2.64 -9.67
CA LEU A 23 25.67 3.87 -9.43
C LEU A 23 24.41 3.59 -8.57
N PHE A 24 23.73 2.47 -8.81
CA PHE A 24 22.56 2.05 -8.04
C PHE A 24 22.95 1.68 -6.60
N GLN A 25 24.09 1.01 -6.40
CA GLN A 25 24.66 0.71 -5.08
C GLN A 25 25.00 2.01 -4.32
N GLN A 26 25.69 2.96 -4.97
CA GLN A 26 25.99 4.26 -4.39
C GLN A 26 24.72 5.02 -3.98
N PHE A 27 23.68 4.98 -4.81
CA PHE A 27 22.38 5.57 -4.45
C PHE A 27 21.81 4.96 -3.16
N ILE A 28 21.86 3.64 -3.00
CA ILE A 28 21.38 2.97 -1.79
C ILE A 28 22.19 3.41 -0.58
N MET A 29 23.54 3.40 -0.66
CA MET A 29 24.42 3.79 0.44
C MET A 29 24.18 5.24 0.89
N ALA A 30 24.10 6.17 -0.06
CA ALA A 30 23.84 7.58 0.22
C ALA A 30 22.42 7.80 0.80
N ALA A 31 21.43 7.01 0.34
CA ALA A 31 20.08 7.03 0.92
C ALA A 31 20.03 6.46 2.35
N GLU A 32 20.85 5.46 2.67
CA GLU A 32 20.99 4.90 4.02
C GLU A 32 21.63 5.89 5.00
N LYS A 33 22.69 6.58 4.56
CA LYS A 33 23.35 7.65 5.33
C LYS A 33 22.47 8.89 5.49
N GLY A 34 21.44 9.04 4.65
CA GLY A 34 20.56 10.21 4.64
C GLY A 34 21.14 11.42 3.88
N GLU A 35 22.21 11.21 3.12
CA GLU A 35 22.77 12.19 2.18
C GLU A 35 21.80 12.43 1.01
N ILE A 36 21.04 11.40 0.63
CA ILE A 36 19.97 11.47 -0.34
C ILE A 36 18.61 11.40 0.36
N LEU A 37 17.80 12.43 0.15
CA LEU A 37 16.45 12.53 0.70
C LEU A 37 15.38 12.24 -0.36
N THR A 38 14.21 11.85 0.13
CA THR A 38 12.99 11.72 -0.67
C THR A 38 12.56 13.09 -1.23
N LYS A 39 11.60 13.12 -2.18
CA LYS A 39 11.03 14.37 -2.71
C LYS A 39 10.47 15.30 -1.62
N LYS A 40 10.02 14.74 -0.49
CA LYS A 40 9.52 15.48 0.68
C LYS A 40 10.63 15.89 1.66
N LYS A 41 11.90 15.86 1.25
CA LYS A 41 13.09 16.15 2.09
C LYS A 41 13.18 15.32 3.37
N ARG A 42 12.81 14.03 3.30
CA ARG A 42 12.89 13.08 4.42
C ARG A 42 13.80 11.91 4.11
N LYS A 43 14.39 11.30 5.14
CA LYS A 43 15.15 10.04 5.02
C LYS A 43 14.27 8.93 4.44
N TYR A 44 14.90 8.03 3.69
CA TYR A 44 14.23 6.86 3.16
C TYR A 44 13.88 5.90 4.30
N SER A 45 12.67 5.33 4.26
CA SER A 45 12.28 4.33 5.26
C SER A 45 13.06 3.03 5.07
N LYS A 46 13.28 2.28 6.16
CA LYS A 46 13.91 0.94 6.11
C LYS A 46 13.22 0.02 5.08
N GLY A 47 11.89 0.05 5.00
CA GLY A 47 11.13 -0.73 4.03
C GLY A 47 11.37 -0.29 2.58
N THR A 48 11.52 1.01 2.34
CA THR A 48 11.87 1.53 1.01
C THR A 48 13.27 1.08 0.59
N LEU A 49 14.25 1.21 1.48
CA LEU A 49 15.64 0.79 1.24
C LEU A 49 15.74 -0.70 0.95
N ARG A 50 15.05 -1.54 1.73
CA ARG A 50 14.96 -2.99 1.47
C ARG A 50 14.45 -3.30 0.07
N ALA A 51 13.48 -2.52 -0.42
CA ALA A 51 12.93 -2.74 -1.75
C ALA A 51 13.86 -2.26 -2.88
N TYR A 52 14.71 -1.24 -2.63
CA TYR A 52 15.80 -0.89 -3.53
C TYR A 52 16.87 -1.98 -3.56
N LYS A 53 17.28 -2.51 -2.40
CA LYS A 53 18.23 -3.63 -2.33
C LYS A 53 17.73 -4.86 -3.08
N LEU A 54 16.46 -5.22 -2.93
CA LEU A 54 15.85 -6.31 -3.71
C LEU A 54 15.91 -6.04 -5.23
N THR A 55 15.71 -4.78 -5.64
CA THR A 55 15.80 -4.42 -7.07
C THR A 55 17.24 -4.50 -7.56
N LEU A 56 18.21 -4.12 -6.73
CA LEU A 56 19.63 -4.26 -7.05
C LEU A 56 20.00 -5.73 -7.30
N THR A 57 19.60 -6.65 -6.41
CA THR A 57 19.84 -8.09 -6.59
C THR A 57 19.27 -8.61 -7.91
N VAL A 58 18.07 -8.17 -8.27
CA VAL A 58 17.44 -8.55 -9.55
C VAL A 58 18.17 -7.94 -10.76
N LEU A 59 18.72 -6.73 -10.62
CA LEU A 59 19.54 -6.10 -11.66
C LEU A 59 20.90 -6.80 -11.83
N GLU A 60 21.51 -7.26 -10.73
CA GLU A 60 22.76 -8.02 -10.74
C GLU A 60 22.60 -9.34 -11.50
N ASP A 61 21.55 -10.11 -11.20
CA ASP A 61 21.19 -11.34 -11.93
C ASP A 61 20.85 -11.08 -13.41
N TYR A 62 20.16 -9.98 -13.73
CA TYR A 62 19.95 -9.57 -15.11
C TYR A 62 21.26 -9.24 -15.83
N GLN A 63 22.16 -8.48 -15.18
CA GLN A 63 23.46 -8.11 -15.76
C GLN A 63 24.33 -9.35 -16.02
N GLU A 64 24.33 -10.33 -15.11
CA GLU A 64 25.08 -11.57 -15.26
C GLU A 64 24.69 -12.34 -16.53
N ARG A 65 23.40 -12.31 -16.89
CA ARG A 65 22.85 -13.05 -18.03
C ARG A 65 22.82 -12.27 -19.34
N ASN A 66 22.77 -10.94 -19.27
CA ASN A 66 22.53 -10.07 -20.43
C ASN A 66 23.68 -9.10 -20.72
N GLY A 67 24.76 -9.15 -19.95
CA GLY A 67 25.93 -8.28 -20.10
C GLY A 67 25.84 -7.00 -19.27
N ILE A 68 26.96 -6.26 -19.24
CA ILE A 68 27.12 -5.06 -18.41
C ILE A 68 26.07 -4.01 -18.76
N ILE A 69 25.37 -3.50 -17.73
CA ILE A 69 24.37 -2.45 -17.90
C ILE A 69 25.07 -1.10 -17.77
N PHE A 70 25.16 -0.33 -18.85
CA PHE A 70 25.63 1.05 -18.80
C PHE A 70 24.46 2.04 -18.63
N LEU A 71 24.71 3.15 -17.93
CA LEU A 71 23.70 4.17 -17.63
C LEU A 71 23.02 4.72 -18.88
N ASN A 72 23.77 4.92 -19.97
CA ASN A 72 23.25 5.49 -21.22
C ASN A 72 22.45 4.50 -22.07
N ASP A 73 22.49 3.20 -21.73
CA ASP A 73 21.77 2.13 -22.43
C ASP A 73 20.35 1.93 -21.88
N ILE A 74 20.04 2.55 -20.73
CA ILE A 74 18.73 2.49 -20.09
C ILE A 74 17.75 3.36 -20.89
N THR A 75 17.15 2.73 -21.89
CA THR A 75 16.14 3.28 -22.79
C THR A 75 14.76 2.65 -22.51
N PRO A 76 13.67 3.17 -23.10
CA PRO A 76 12.38 2.48 -23.07
C PRO A 76 12.47 1.04 -23.56
N TYR A 77 13.23 0.78 -24.63
CA TYR A 77 13.47 -0.57 -25.14
C TYR A 77 14.23 -1.45 -24.15
N TRP A 78 15.29 -0.93 -23.50
CA TRP A 78 15.96 -1.68 -22.43
C TRP A 78 15.02 -2.03 -21.29
N ALA A 79 14.12 -1.12 -20.90
CA ALA A 79 13.16 -1.36 -19.83
C ALA A 79 12.12 -2.43 -20.23
N GLU A 80 11.75 -2.50 -21.51
CA GLU A 80 10.92 -3.57 -22.07
C GLU A 80 11.63 -4.92 -22.05
N MET A 81 12.91 -4.98 -22.46
CA MET A 81 13.72 -6.20 -22.36
C MET A 81 13.89 -6.67 -20.91
N PHE A 82 14.13 -5.74 -19.99
CA PHE A 82 14.15 -6.05 -18.56
C PHE A 82 12.79 -6.52 -18.04
N TYR A 83 11.69 -5.97 -18.56
CA TYR A 83 10.35 -6.46 -18.24
C TYR A 83 10.11 -7.89 -18.72
N PHE A 84 10.48 -8.23 -19.97
CA PHE A 84 10.40 -9.59 -20.49
C PHE A 84 11.26 -10.58 -19.69
N TYR A 85 12.44 -10.14 -19.26
CA TYR A 85 13.26 -10.91 -18.33
C TYR A 85 12.48 -11.26 -17.06
N LEU A 86 11.87 -10.28 -16.39
CA LEU A 86 11.09 -10.51 -15.18
C LEU A 86 9.90 -11.45 -15.42
N GLN A 87 9.26 -11.35 -16.58
CA GLN A 87 8.17 -12.27 -16.96
C GLN A 87 8.65 -13.72 -17.07
N LYS A 88 9.87 -13.96 -17.59
CA LYS A 88 10.44 -15.32 -17.72
C LYS A 88 10.58 -16.02 -16.37
N TYR A 89 10.70 -15.27 -15.28
CA TYR A 89 10.79 -15.79 -13.91
C TYR A 89 9.47 -15.66 -13.13
N ASP A 90 8.35 -15.63 -13.84
CA ASP A 90 6.99 -15.58 -13.27
C ASP A 90 6.76 -14.44 -12.27
N ILE A 91 7.50 -13.33 -12.42
CA ILE A 91 7.31 -12.16 -11.57
C ILE A 91 5.95 -11.54 -11.90
N CYS A 92 5.17 -11.25 -10.85
CA CYS A 92 3.89 -10.56 -10.99
C CYS A 92 4.06 -9.17 -11.61
N LEU A 93 3.14 -8.75 -12.47
CA LEU A 93 3.12 -7.45 -13.15
C LEU A 93 3.36 -6.28 -12.19
N SER A 94 2.65 -6.27 -11.05
CA SER A 94 2.82 -5.24 -10.02
C SER A 94 4.24 -5.18 -9.47
N THR A 95 4.89 -6.33 -9.28
CA THR A 95 6.26 -6.42 -8.77
C THR A 95 7.25 -5.97 -9.82
N ALA A 96 7.08 -6.40 -11.08
CA ALA A 96 7.90 -5.97 -12.20
C ALA A 96 7.84 -4.45 -12.39
N SER A 97 6.64 -3.87 -12.41
CA SER A 97 6.44 -2.42 -12.47
C SER A 97 7.13 -1.66 -11.33
N MET A 98 7.17 -2.24 -10.13
CA MET A 98 7.88 -1.65 -9.00
C MET A 98 9.41 -1.71 -9.15
N HIS A 99 9.98 -2.75 -9.75
CA HIS A 99 11.40 -2.79 -10.09
C HIS A 99 11.75 -1.72 -11.14
N ILE A 100 10.99 -1.66 -12.23
CA ILE A 100 11.18 -0.67 -13.30
C ILE A 100 11.03 0.76 -12.76
N SER A 101 10.06 1.00 -11.86
CA SER A 101 9.88 2.31 -11.22
C SER A 101 11.10 2.77 -10.42
N ARG A 102 11.82 1.85 -9.78
CA ARG A 102 13.03 2.15 -9.00
C ARG A 102 14.23 2.39 -9.90
N VAL A 103 14.39 1.61 -10.98
CA VAL A 103 15.37 1.90 -12.03
C VAL A 103 15.15 3.30 -12.58
N LYS A 104 13.91 3.63 -12.93
CA LYS A 104 13.49 4.95 -13.40
C LYS A 104 13.81 6.06 -12.38
N ALA A 105 13.64 5.80 -11.09
CA ALA A 105 13.95 6.77 -10.04
C ALA A 105 15.45 7.08 -9.97
N VAL A 106 16.31 6.06 -10.04
CA VAL A 106 17.78 6.22 -10.04
C VAL A 106 18.24 6.89 -11.33
N LEU A 107 17.72 6.49 -12.49
CA LEU A 107 18.00 7.12 -13.78
C LEU A 107 17.69 8.62 -13.77
N ASN A 108 16.49 9.00 -13.32
CA ASN A 108 16.10 10.40 -13.21
C ASN A 108 16.97 11.19 -12.23
N ARG A 109 17.53 10.54 -11.21
CA ARG A 109 18.45 11.20 -10.27
C ARG A 109 19.83 11.38 -10.89
N ALA A 110 20.32 10.40 -11.64
CA ALA A 110 21.56 10.50 -12.40
C ALA A 110 21.48 11.63 -13.43
N ASN A 111 20.34 11.77 -14.12
CA ASN A 111 20.07 12.89 -15.02
C ASN A 111 20.14 14.24 -14.32
N LYS A 112 19.48 14.38 -13.17
CA LYS A 112 19.52 15.60 -12.35
C LYS A 112 20.93 15.94 -11.83
N ALA A 113 21.78 14.94 -11.69
CA ALA A 113 23.19 15.10 -11.29
C ALA A 113 24.11 15.39 -12.48
N GLY A 114 23.59 15.50 -13.71
CA GLY A 114 24.39 15.74 -14.92
C GLY A 114 25.14 14.51 -15.45
N LEU A 115 24.90 13.32 -14.88
CA LEU A 115 25.62 12.09 -15.26
C LEU A 115 25.12 11.48 -16.59
N THR A 116 23.94 11.87 -17.05
CA THR A 116 23.35 11.39 -18.31
C THR A 116 22.28 12.34 -18.82
N LEU A 117 22.09 12.40 -20.14
CA LEU A 117 20.94 13.07 -20.77
C LEU A 117 19.70 12.17 -20.81
N ARG A 118 19.84 10.87 -20.49
CA ARG A 118 18.72 9.92 -20.45
C ARG A 118 17.79 10.25 -19.29
N THR A 119 16.49 10.18 -19.54
CA THR A 119 15.46 10.33 -18.51
C THR A 119 14.56 9.10 -18.50
N GLY A 120 13.74 8.99 -17.46
CA GLY A 120 12.67 8.01 -17.38
C GLY A 120 11.51 8.23 -18.36
N PHE A 121 11.60 9.20 -19.27
CA PHE A 121 10.58 9.46 -20.27
C PHE A 121 10.40 8.25 -21.19
N GLY A 122 9.15 7.91 -21.55
CA GLY A 122 8.81 6.72 -22.35
C GLY A 122 8.87 5.38 -21.62
N ILE A 123 9.54 5.26 -20.46
CA ILE A 123 9.53 4.04 -19.65
C ILE A 123 8.17 3.88 -18.97
N SER A 124 7.39 2.89 -19.42
CA SER A 124 6.08 2.53 -18.90
C SER A 124 6.17 1.65 -17.65
N THR A 125 5.24 1.85 -16.71
CA THR A 125 5.09 1.03 -15.50
C THR A 125 3.62 0.66 -15.38
N PRO A 126 3.19 -0.45 -15.99
CA PRO A 126 1.78 -0.85 -16.00
C PRO A 126 1.24 -1.03 -14.57
N ILE A 127 0.03 -0.54 -14.35
CA ILE A 127 -0.65 -0.62 -13.05
C ILE A 127 -1.76 -1.65 -13.17
N GLU A 128 -1.74 -2.66 -12.31
CA GLU A 128 -2.83 -3.63 -12.20
C GLU A 128 -3.73 -3.29 -11.00
N THR A 129 -5.04 -3.27 -11.23
CA THR A 129 -6.01 -3.09 -10.16
C THR A 129 -6.22 -4.40 -9.42
N SER A 130 -5.73 -4.48 -8.18
CA SER A 130 -5.97 -5.65 -7.33
C SER A 130 -7.45 -5.75 -6.95
N THR A 131 -7.99 -6.97 -6.82
CA THR A 131 -9.32 -7.16 -6.19
C THR A 131 -9.32 -6.61 -4.78
N THR A 132 -10.28 -5.72 -4.53
CA THR A 132 -10.53 -5.12 -3.22
C THR A 132 -11.70 -5.83 -2.58
N ILE A 133 -11.47 -6.41 -1.40
CA ILE A 133 -12.53 -6.93 -0.52
C ILE A 133 -12.71 -6.00 0.69
N PHE A 134 -13.90 -6.02 1.27
CA PHE A 134 -14.27 -5.36 2.52
C PHE A 134 -15.30 -6.23 3.25
N ASN A 135 -15.43 -6.09 4.57
CA ASN A 135 -16.42 -6.86 5.32
C ASN A 135 -17.77 -6.15 5.40
N SER A 136 -18.87 -6.91 5.31
CA SER A 136 -20.21 -6.36 5.60
C SER A 136 -20.46 -6.31 7.11
N LEU A 137 -21.44 -5.52 7.56
CA LEU A 137 -21.85 -5.51 8.98
C LEU A 137 -22.28 -6.91 9.45
N LYS A 138 -22.94 -7.69 8.60
CA LYS A 138 -23.33 -9.08 8.91
C LYS A 138 -22.12 -9.97 9.15
N GLU A 139 -21.06 -9.84 8.35
CA GLU A 139 -19.82 -10.60 8.54
C GLU A 139 -19.08 -10.17 9.81
N LEU A 140 -19.03 -8.87 10.10
CA LEU A 140 -18.42 -8.38 11.35
C LEU A 140 -19.16 -8.92 12.59
N LYS A 141 -20.50 -8.97 12.55
CA LYS A 141 -21.31 -9.59 13.62
C LYS A 141 -20.97 -11.06 13.81
N LYS A 142 -20.93 -11.85 12.74
CA LYS A 142 -20.51 -13.26 12.79
C LYS A 142 -19.13 -13.43 13.43
N MET A 143 -18.17 -12.54 13.14
CA MET A 143 -16.85 -12.59 13.79
C MET A 143 -16.95 -12.34 15.29
N MET A 144 -17.76 -11.35 15.71
CA MET A 144 -17.95 -10.98 17.13
C MET A 144 -18.67 -12.05 17.95
N GLU A 145 -19.52 -12.86 17.32
CA GLU A 145 -20.27 -13.95 17.95
C GLU A 145 -19.44 -15.22 18.19
N LEU A 146 -18.23 -15.31 17.64
CA LEU A 146 -17.36 -16.45 17.84
C LEU A 146 -16.85 -16.53 19.29
N ASP A 147 -16.91 -17.74 19.85
CA ASP A 147 -16.12 -18.09 21.02
C ASP A 147 -14.65 -18.29 20.61
N LEU A 148 -13.75 -17.54 21.24
CA LEU A 148 -12.33 -17.44 20.86
C LEU A 148 -11.46 -17.41 22.11
N SER A 149 -10.22 -17.89 21.98
CA SER A 149 -9.22 -17.65 23.02
C SER A 149 -8.98 -16.15 23.22
N LYS A 150 -8.66 -15.73 24.44
CA LYS A 150 -8.46 -14.31 24.81
C LYS A 150 -7.54 -13.54 23.86
N SER A 151 -6.50 -14.20 23.33
CA SER A 151 -5.58 -13.59 22.34
C SER A 151 -6.23 -13.39 20.97
N MET A 152 -7.00 -14.37 20.48
CA MET A 152 -7.71 -14.24 19.21
C MET A 152 -8.88 -13.25 19.32
N GLU A 153 -9.59 -13.27 20.44
CA GLU A 153 -10.64 -12.30 20.77
C GLU A 153 -10.07 -10.87 20.80
N TYR A 154 -8.91 -10.63 21.41
CA TYR A 154 -8.26 -9.33 21.35
C TYR A 154 -8.01 -8.88 19.90
N ILE A 155 -7.41 -9.73 19.08
CA ILE A 155 -7.11 -9.39 17.68
C ILE A 155 -8.40 -9.15 16.87
N ARG A 156 -9.45 -9.94 17.11
CA ARG A 156 -10.79 -9.72 16.53
C ARG A 156 -11.32 -8.34 16.89
N ASP A 157 -11.32 -7.99 18.17
CA ASP A 157 -11.92 -6.75 18.66
C ASP A 157 -11.15 -5.53 18.10
N ILE A 158 -9.81 -5.59 18.06
CA ILE A 158 -8.97 -4.56 17.41
C ILE A 158 -9.24 -4.47 15.90
N TYR A 159 -9.42 -5.61 15.22
CA TYR A 159 -9.77 -5.62 13.80
C TYR A 159 -11.13 -4.96 13.54
N VAL A 160 -12.15 -5.32 14.33
CA VAL A 160 -13.50 -4.77 14.21
C VAL A 160 -13.48 -3.28 14.56
N MET A 161 -12.83 -2.88 15.65
CA MET A 161 -12.62 -1.46 15.98
C MET A 161 -11.98 -0.69 14.81
N ASN A 162 -10.96 -1.25 14.16
CA ASN A 162 -10.34 -0.59 13.02
C ASN A 162 -11.24 -0.55 11.77
N CYS A 163 -12.26 -1.41 11.67
CA CYS A 163 -13.32 -1.27 10.67
C CYS A 163 -14.20 -0.02 10.90
N PHE A 164 -14.14 0.58 12.09
CA PHE A 164 -14.84 1.83 12.45
C PHE A 164 -13.90 3.03 12.62
N LEU A 165 -12.58 2.83 12.61
CA LEU A 165 -11.58 3.91 12.65
C LEU A 165 -10.91 4.16 11.29
N GLY A 166 -10.74 3.14 10.47
CA GLY A 166 -10.11 3.29 9.15
C GLY A 166 -8.62 3.64 9.19
N MET A 167 -7.91 3.40 10.29
CA MET A 167 -6.50 3.72 10.43
C MET A 167 -5.61 2.81 9.56
N ARG A 168 -4.44 3.31 9.17
CA ARG A 168 -3.38 2.43 8.63
C ARG A 168 -2.88 1.55 9.76
N PHE A 169 -2.42 0.34 9.44
CA PHE A 169 -1.98 -0.61 10.47
C PHE A 169 -0.87 -0.05 11.38
N SER A 170 0.12 0.66 10.82
CA SER A 170 1.15 1.31 11.65
C SER A 170 0.59 2.38 12.58
N ASP A 171 -0.40 3.13 12.10
CA ASP A 171 -1.01 4.23 12.84
C ASP A 171 -1.90 3.66 13.96
N LEU A 172 -2.62 2.57 13.67
CA LEU A 172 -3.36 1.79 14.67
C LEU A 172 -2.43 1.23 15.74
N MET A 173 -1.30 0.61 15.38
CA MET A 173 -0.36 0.08 16.37
C MET A 173 0.17 1.20 17.28
N LEU A 174 0.51 2.36 16.73
CA LEU A 174 0.94 3.52 17.52
C LEU A 174 -0.19 4.03 18.44
N PHE A 175 -1.43 4.08 17.95
CA PHE A 175 -2.59 4.42 18.76
C PHE A 175 -2.75 3.46 19.94
N LEU A 176 -2.62 2.15 19.70
CA LEU A 176 -2.72 1.13 20.75
C LEU A 176 -1.61 1.24 21.80
N GLU A 177 -0.41 1.67 21.43
CA GLU A 177 0.67 1.88 22.41
C GLU A 177 0.35 2.98 23.41
N LYS A 178 -0.33 4.05 22.96
CA LYS A 178 -0.56 5.27 23.76
C LYS A 178 -1.91 5.92 23.43
N PRO A 179 -3.05 5.25 23.71
CA PRO A 179 -4.36 5.72 23.28
C PRO A 179 -4.70 7.10 23.85
N ASN A 180 -4.37 7.36 25.11
CA ASN A 180 -4.62 8.64 25.80
C ASN A 180 -3.88 9.83 25.17
N THR A 181 -2.83 9.60 24.38
CA THR A 181 -2.14 10.68 23.66
C THR A 181 -2.95 11.19 22.46
N PHE A 182 -3.82 10.34 21.90
CA PHE A 182 -4.58 10.64 20.69
C PHE A 182 -6.07 10.88 20.96
N LEU A 183 -6.61 10.31 22.03
CA LEU A 183 -7.98 10.54 22.47
C LEU A 183 -8.12 11.96 23.06
N LYS A 184 -9.10 12.69 22.55
CA LYS A 184 -9.44 14.05 22.96
C LYS A 184 -10.93 14.18 23.17
N VAL A 185 -11.32 15.17 23.98
CA VAL A 185 -12.71 15.51 24.25
C VAL A 185 -12.93 16.98 23.90
N PHE A 186 -14.04 17.28 23.23
CA PHE A 186 -14.53 18.63 23.00
C PHE A 186 -16.03 18.62 23.21
N ASP A 187 -16.57 19.39 24.16
CA ASP A 187 -18.01 19.43 24.48
C ASP A 187 -18.67 18.04 24.56
N ASP A 188 -18.13 17.18 25.44
CA ASP A 188 -18.54 15.77 25.65
C ASP A 188 -18.43 14.84 24.43
N PHE A 189 -17.86 15.35 23.32
CA PHE A 189 -17.58 14.57 22.13
C PHE A 189 -16.14 14.04 22.13
N GLU A 190 -16.01 12.72 22.27
CA GLU A 190 -14.74 12.00 22.16
C GLU A 190 -14.32 11.81 20.69
N TYR A 191 -13.07 12.15 20.39
CA TYR A 191 -12.49 11.95 19.06
C TYR A 191 -11.01 11.55 19.15
N ILE A 192 -10.52 10.94 18.09
CA ILE A 192 -9.11 10.63 17.91
C ILE A 192 -8.49 11.68 16.99
N ASP A 193 -7.47 12.39 17.48
CA ASP A 193 -6.65 13.31 16.70
C ASP A 193 -5.32 12.66 16.35
N PHE A 194 -5.19 12.21 15.11
CA PHE A 194 -3.99 11.54 14.62
C PHE A 194 -3.24 12.40 13.61
N ARG A 195 -2.04 12.85 14.00
CA ARG A 195 -1.12 13.55 13.10
C ARG A 195 -0.14 12.56 12.51
N THR A 196 -0.33 12.21 11.24
CA THR A 196 0.57 11.26 10.57
C THR A 196 1.86 11.94 10.13
N ASP A 197 3.01 11.47 10.62
CA ASP A 197 4.31 11.96 10.18
C ASP A 197 4.46 11.84 8.65
N LYS A 198 3.97 10.75 8.04
CA LYS A 198 4.18 10.44 6.62
C LYS A 198 3.48 11.37 5.62
N THR A 199 2.33 11.94 5.96
CA THR A 199 1.55 12.75 5.00
C THR A 199 1.26 14.17 5.45
N THR A 200 1.70 14.59 6.63
CA THR A 200 1.40 15.92 7.20
C THR A 200 -0.12 16.17 7.35
N THR A 201 -0.91 15.10 7.20
CA THR A 201 -2.37 15.16 7.20
C THR A 201 -2.85 14.83 8.59
N VAL A 202 -3.65 15.73 9.15
CA VAL A 202 -4.38 15.51 10.40
C VAL A 202 -5.61 14.66 10.06
N SER A 203 -5.77 13.53 10.74
CA SER A 203 -6.96 12.69 10.66
C SER A 203 -7.69 12.80 11.99
N VAL A 204 -8.82 13.50 11.99
CA VAL A 204 -9.73 13.59 13.14
C VAL A 204 -10.84 12.56 12.91
N ILE A 205 -10.96 11.59 13.82
CA ILE A 205 -11.89 10.46 13.68
C ILE A 205 -12.82 10.43 14.90
N PRO A 206 -14.15 10.55 14.73
CA PRO A 206 -15.11 10.41 15.82
C PRO A 206 -15.01 9.05 16.53
N VAL A 207 -15.10 9.03 17.86
CA VAL A 207 -15.21 7.78 18.63
C VAL A 207 -16.68 7.33 18.65
N GLY A 208 -17.01 6.40 17.75
CA GLY A 208 -18.35 5.79 17.72
C GLY A 208 -18.56 4.71 18.78
N LEU A 209 -19.82 4.27 18.95
CA LEU A 209 -20.22 3.26 19.95
C LEU A 209 -19.37 1.98 19.92
N GLN A 210 -19.07 1.44 18.74
CA GLN A 210 -18.27 0.22 18.62
C GLN A 210 -16.81 0.41 19.04
N VAL A 211 -16.26 1.61 18.79
CA VAL A 211 -14.91 1.97 19.22
C VAL A 211 -14.90 2.08 20.74
N LYS A 212 -15.83 2.85 21.31
CA LYS A 212 -15.99 3.01 22.76
C LYS A 212 -16.11 1.66 23.48
N LYS A 213 -17.00 0.78 23.02
CA LYS A 213 -17.14 -0.60 23.53
C LYS A 213 -15.83 -1.39 23.56
N THR A 214 -14.99 -1.21 22.53
CA THR A 214 -13.70 -1.91 22.46
C THR A 214 -12.69 -1.30 23.42
N LEU A 215 -12.66 0.03 23.53
CA LEU A 215 -11.79 0.75 24.47
C LEU A 215 -12.15 0.45 25.93
N ASP A 216 -13.45 0.39 26.25
CA ASP A 216 -13.92 0.08 27.60
C ASP A 216 -13.63 -1.37 28.01
N LYS A 217 -13.71 -2.30 27.05
CA LYS A 217 -13.42 -3.72 27.28
C LYS A 217 -11.94 -3.98 27.56
N TRP A 218 -11.04 -3.30 26.85
CA TRP A 218 -9.60 -3.55 26.92
C TRP A 218 -8.87 -2.41 27.62
N ARG A 219 -8.48 -2.63 28.88
CA ARG A 219 -7.68 -1.67 29.66
C ARG A 219 -6.20 -1.63 29.26
N GLU A 220 -5.69 -2.75 28.76
CA GLU A 220 -4.32 -2.88 28.28
C GLU A 220 -4.31 -3.27 26.81
N PHE A 221 -3.62 -2.47 26.00
CA PHE A 221 -3.47 -2.74 24.59
C PHE A 221 -2.11 -3.37 24.29
N ARG A 222 -2.12 -4.34 23.37
CA ARG A 222 -0.94 -5.07 22.91
C ARG A 222 -0.72 -4.80 21.43
N VAL A 223 0.53 -4.56 21.08
CA VAL A 223 0.95 -4.39 19.69
C VAL A 223 1.31 -5.74 19.09
N TYR A 224 0.95 -5.93 17.82
CA TYR A 224 1.27 -7.16 17.09
C TYR A 224 1.99 -6.85 15.80
N SER A 225 2.84 -7.80 15.37
CA SER A 225 3.38 -7.77 14.02
C SER A 225 2.25 -7.93 13.00
N GLY A 226 2.38 -7.28 11.85
CA GLY A 226 1.37 -7.38 10.79
C GLY A 226 1.19 -8.82 10.27
N GLY A 227 2.25 -9.64 10.31
CA GLY A 227 2.20 -11.05 9.93
C GLY A 227 1.31 -11.86 10.88
N HIS A 228 1.56 -11.77 12.19
CA HIS A 228 0.75 -12.47 13.19
C HIS A 228 -0.71 -12.00 13.14
N PHE A 229 -0.94 -10.68 13.17
CA PHE A 229 -2.27 -10.08 13.12
C PHE A 229 -3.08 -10.57 11.90
N ASN A 230 -2.48 -10.54 10.71
CA ASN A 230 -3.13 -11.02 9.48
C ASN A 230 -3.43 -12.52 9.53
N SER A 231 -2.48 -13.34 10.02
CA SER A 231 -2.69 -14.79 10.10
C SER A 231 -3.86 -15.14 11.02
N THR A 232 -3.99 -14.43 12.15
CA THR A 232 -5.07 -14.63 13.12
C THR A 232 -6.41 -14.17 12.57
N ILE A 233 -6.48 -13.01 11.89
CA ILE A 233 -7.72 -12.55 11.25
C ILE A 233 -8.23 -13.54 10.20
N LYS A 234 -7.34 -14.16 9.42
CA LYS A 234 -7.74 -15.17 8.44
C LYS A 234 -8.36 -16.40 9.12
N LYS A 235 -7.79 -16.84 10.25
CA LYS A 235 -8.36 -17.94 11.06
C LYS A 235 -9.74 -17.56 11.60
N ILE A 236 -9.88 -16.36 12.17
CA ILE A 236 -11.17 -15.86 12.68
C ILE A 236 -12.19 -15.79 11.54
N GLY A 237 -11.82 -15.23 10.39
CA GLY A 237 -12.72 -15.12 9.23
C GLY A 237 -13.15 -16.48 8.68
N LYS A 238 -12.27 -17.48 8.71
CA LYS A 238 -12.60 -18.87 8.36
C LYS A 238 -13.60 -19.45 9.37
N ASN A 239 -13.35 -19.29 10.67
CA ASN A 239 -14.23 -19.79 11.72
C ASN A 239 -15.62 -19.09 11.70
N ALA A 240 -15.68 -17.84 11.25
CA ALA A 240 -16.92 -17.08 11.08
C ALA A 240 -17.71 -17.46 9.80
N GLY A 241 -17.24 -18.43 9.01
CA GLY A 241 -17.89 -18.87 7.77
C GLY A 241 -17.91 -17.79 6.67
N ILE A 242 -16.87 -16.96 6.59
CA ILE A 242 -16.74 -15.90 5.56
C ILE A 242 -16.14 -16.51 4.28
N ASP A 243 -16.87 -17.45 3.69
CA ASP A 243 -16.40 -18.32 2.60
C ASP A 243 -16.81 -17.86 1.19
N THR A 244 -17.48 -16.71 1.06
CA THR A 244 -17.86 -16.15 -0.26
C THR A 244 -16.65 -16.13 -1.21
N ILE A 245 -16.77 -16.79 -2.36
CA ILE A 245 -15.69 -16.86 -3.34
C ILE A 245 -15.49 -15.49 -3.97
N CYS A 246 -14.26 -14.99 -3.87
CA CYS A 246 -13.83 -13.74 -4.47
C CYS A 246 -12.93 -14.05 -5.67
N THR A 247 -13.31 -13.53 -6.84
CA THR A 247 -12.47 -13.60 -8.03
C THR A 247 -11.48 -12.43 -8.06
N SER A 248 -10.21 -12.75 -8.29
CA SER A 248 -9.17 -11.76 -8.57
C SER A 248 -8.42 -12.10 -9.85
N TYR A 249 -7.93 -11.07 -10.51
CA TYR A 249 -7.08 -11.22 -11.67
C TYR A 249 -5.68 -10.75 -11.30
N ARG A 250 -4.67 -11.54 -11.67
CA ARG A 250 -3.27 -11.16 -11.53
C ARG A 250 -2.54 -11.54 -12.79
N THR A 251 -1.66 -10.66 -13.24
CA THR A 251 -0.80 -10.95 -14.37
C THR A 251 0.53 -11.51 -13.85
N ILE A 252 0.81 -12.78 -14.15
CA ILE A 252 1.99 -13.53 -13.71
C ILE A 252 2.68 -14.05 -14.97
N GLY A 253 3.98 -13.76 -15.13
CA GLY A 253 4.72 -14.20 -16.32
C GLY A 253 4.10 -13.72 -17.64
N GLY A 254 3.49 -12.52 -17.64
CA GLY A 254 2.78 -11.97 -18.79
C GLY A 254 1.40 -12.56 -19.08
N LYS A 255 0.95 -13.58 -18.32
CA LYS A 255 -0.36 -14.20 -18.49
C LYS A 255 -1.33 -13.71 -17.42
N LYS A 256 -2.53 -13.31 -17.84
CA LYS A 256 -3.60 -12.91 -16.92
C LYS A 256 -4.24 -14.16 -16.31
N MET A 257 -3.98 -14.39 -15.04
CA MET A 257 -4.49 -15.51 -14.27
C MET A 257 -5.75 -15.11 -13.50
N LYS A 258 -6.81 -15.92 -13.60
CA LYS A 258 -7.98 -15.86 -12.72
C LYS A 258 -7.65 -16.64 -11.44
N ILE A 259 -7.76 -15.98 -10.30
CA ILE A 259 -7.51 -16.55 -8.97
C ILE A 259 -8.80 -16.44 -8.17
N GLU A 260 -9.38 -17.58 -7.84
CA GLU A 260 -10.52 -17.67 -6.94
C GLU A 260 -10.04 -18.01 -5.54
N SER A 261 -10.56 -17.30 -4.54
CA SER A 261 -10.22 -17.55 -3.16
C SER A 261 -11.40 -17.19 -2.27
N PRO A 262 -11.66 -17.96 -1.20
CA PRO A 262 -12.66 -17.57 -0.22
C PRO A 262 -12.24 -16.25 0.42
N LYS A 263 -13.23 -15.41 0.72
CA LYS A 263 -13.01 -14.04 1.18
C LYS A 263 -12.12 -13.97 2.43
N TRP A 264 -12.27 -14.89 3.39
CA TRP A 264 -11.40 -14.95 4.57
C TRP A 264 -9.91 -15.07 4.24
N ARG A 265 -9.54 -15.76 3.15
CA ARG A 265 -8.12 -15.93 2.75
C ARG A 265 -7.49 -14.63 2.25
N LEU A 266 -8.31 -13.72 1.77
CA LEU A 266 -7.94 -12.39 1.28
C LEU A 266 -7.98 -11.32 2.39
N MET A 267 -8.47 -11.64 3.59
CA MET A 267 -8.53 -10.70 4.71
C MET A 267 -7.14 -10.33 5.23
N SER A 268 -6.99 -9.07 5.62
CA SER A 268 -5.77 -8.49 6.18
C SER A 268 -6.12 -7.25 6.99
N ASN A 269 -5.16 -6.67 7.70
CA ASN A 269 -5.31 -5.36 8.33
C ASN A 269 -5.82 -4.28 7.36
N HIS A 270 -5.45 -4.37 6.08
CA HIS A 270 -5.88 -3.39 5.09
C HIS A 270 -7.36 -3.55 4.70
N THR A 271 -7.91 -4.75 4.91
CA THR A 271 -9.34 -5.03 4.76
C THR A 271 -10.15 -4.23 5.76
N ALA A 272 -9.72 -4.08 7.02
CA ALA A 272 -10.44 -3.26 8.02
C ALA A 272 -10.59 -1.80 7.56
N ARG A 273 -9.51 -1.18 7.09
CA ARG A 273 -9.56 0.17 6.53
C ARG A 273 -10.45 0.30 5.30
N ARG A 274 -10.48 -0.74 4.45
CA ARG A 274 -11.39 -0.81 3.30
C ARG A 274 -12.84 -0.96 3.76
N THR A 275 -13.10 -1.76 4.79
CA THR A 275 -14.40 -1.89 5.44
C THR A 275 -14.89 -0.55 5.95
N PHE A 276 -14.07 0.21 6.68
CA PHE A 276 -14.43 1.56 7.13
C PHE A 276 -14.89 2.45 5.97
N ALA A 277 -14.03 2.64 4.95
CA ALA A 277 -14.36 3.49 3.82
C ALA A 277 -15.62 3.01 3.08
N SER A 278 -15.78 1.70 2.92
CA SER A 278 -16.93 1.10 2.23
C SER A 278 -18.22 1.33 3.03
N LEU A 279 -18.20 1.10 4.34
CA LEU A 279 -19.35 1.34 5.21
C LEU A 279 -19.74 2.82 5.23
N CYS A 280 -18.78 3.74 5.32
CA CYS A 280 -19.07 5.17 5.25
C CYS A 280 -19.74 5.56 3.92
N VAL A 281 -19.26 5.04 2.79
CA VAL A 281 -19.89 5.30 1.47
C VAL A 281 -21.31 4.75 1.42
N LEU A 282 -21.53 3.54 1.94
CA LEU A 282 -22.86 2.90 2.00
C LEU A 282 -23.82 3.66 2.93
N SER A 283 -23.32 4.30 3.99
CA SER A 283 -24.08 5.15 4.91
C SER A 283 -24.26 6.60 4.43
N ASP A 284 -24.12 6.86 3.12
CA ASP A 284 -24.30 8.20 2.52
C ASP A 284 -23.38 9.30 3.09
N MET A 285 -22.26 8.94 3.72
CA MET A 285 -21.30 9.93 4.19
C MET A 285 -20.59 10.63 3.03
N ASN A 286 -20.41 11.95 3.15
CA ASN A 286 -19.70 12.75 2.16
C ASN A 286 -18.27 12.23 1.94
N GLN A 287 -17.91 12.04 0.68
CA GLN A 287 -16.62 11.50 0.26
C GLN A 287 -15.41 12.29 0.76
N GLN A 288 -15.50 13.62 0.79
CA GLN A 288 -14.43 14.48 1.33
C GLN A 288 -14.21 14.22 2.82
N ASN A 289 -15.28 13.96 3.58
CA ASN A 289 -15.17 13.62 5.00
C ASN A 289 -14.48 12.27 5.18
N ILE A 290 -14.83 11.27 4.36
CA ILE A 290 -14.18 9.96 4.38
C ILE A 290 -12.69 10.10 4.07
N MET A 291 -12.33 10.90 3.06
CA MET A 291 -10.93 11.16 2.69
C MET A 291 -10.15 11.84 3.81
N LYS A 292 -10.73 12.84 4.49
CA LYS A 292 -10.13 13.51 5.65
C LYS A 292 -9.87 12.53 6.80
N MET A 293 -10.88 11.74 7.18
CA MET A 293 -10.74 10.75 8.27
C MET A 293 -9.74 9.65 7.94
N THR A 294 -9.71 9.20 6.69
CA THR A 294 -8.76 8.17 6.26
C THR A 294 -7.37 8.75 5.95
N GLY A 295 -7.21 10.07 5.78
CA GLY A 295 -5.95 10.68 5.38
C GLY A 295 -5.54 10.29 3.95
N HIS A 296 -6.50 10.24 3.03
CA HIS A 296 -6.24 10.17 1.58
C HIS A 296 -6.09 11.58 1.02
N THR A 297 -4.96 11.85 0.36
CA THR A 297 -4.64 13.19 -0.16
C THR A 297 -5.12 13.41 -1.59
N THR A 298 -5.42 12.35 -2.34
CA THR A 298 -5.88 12.44 -3.74
C THR A 298 -7.12 11.60 -3.95
N GLU A 299 -8.03 12.12 -4.77
CA GLU A 299 -9.25 11.43 -5.19
C GLU A 299 -8.93 10.09 -5.87
N GLN A 300 -7.91 10.05 -6.73
CA GLN A 300 -7.45 8.81 -7.36
C GLN A 300 -7.06 7.70 -6.35
N SER A 301 -6.53 8.07 -5.18
CA SER A 301 -6.23 7.09 -4.12
C SER A 301 -7.50 6.54 -3.47
N PHE A 302 -8.56 7.35 -3.44
CA PHE A 302 -9.89 7.00 -2.96
C PHE A 302 -10.74 6.26 -4.03
N GLN A 303 -10.50 6.49 -5.33
CA GLN A 303 -11.23 5.81 -6.40
C GLN A 303 -11.09 4.27 -6.37
N LYS A 304 -10.10 3.74 -5.66
CA LYS A 304 -10.00 2.28 -5.40
C LYS A 304 -11.20 1.72 -4.61
N TYR A 305 -12.03 2.59 -4.02
CA TYR A 305 -13.27 2.28 -3.32
C TYR A 305 -14.53 2.42 -4.20
N VAL A 306 -14.41 2.82 -5.48
CA VAL A 306 -15.52 2.98 -6.47
C VAL A 306 -16.36 1.72 -6.65
N ARG A 307 -15.83 0.52 -6.37
CA ARG A 307 -16.66 -0.71 -6.37
C ARG A 307 -17.86 -0.63 -5.42
N VAL A 308 -17.73 0.13 -4.33
CA VAL A 308 -18.81 0.35 -3.36
C VAL A 308 -19.86 1.33 -3.91
N SER A 309 -19.48 2.29 -4.75
CA SER A 309 -20.46 3.22 -5.32
C SER A 309 -21.39 2.52 -6.32
N HIS A 310 -20.89 1.57 -7.11
CA HIS A 310 -21.75 0.74 -7.97
C HIS A 310 -22.73 -0.11 -7.15
N LEU A 311 -22.25 -0.75 -6.07
CA LEU A 311 -23.11 -1.51 -5.16
C LEU A 311 -24.18 -0.63 -4.51
N LYS A 312 -23.79 0.57 -4.07
CA LYS A 312 -24.70 1.56 -3.50
C LYS A 312 -25.75 1.99 -4.51
N ASN A 313 -25.35 2.26 -5.76
CA ASN A 313 -26.29 2.60 -6.83
C ASN A 313 -27.29 1.46 -7.05
N ALA A 314 -26.80 0.21 -7.11
CA ALA A 314 -27.68 -0.96 -7.22
C ALA A 314 -28.65 -1.09 -6.03
N MET A 315 -28.20 -0.82 -4.80
CA MET A 315 -29.07 -0.78 -3.62
C MET A 315 -30.15 0.29 -3.72
N LYS A 316 -29.82 1.49 -4.21
CA LYS A 316 -30.80 2.57 -4.43
C LYS A 316 -31.79 2.23 -5.54
N VAL A 317 -31.30 1.71 -6.67
CA VAL A 317 -32.13 1.35 -7.82
C VAL A 317 -33.07 0.18 -7.51
N ARG A 318 -32.66 -0.75 -6.64
CA ARG A 318 -33.53 -1.84 -6.14
C ARG A 318 -34.81 -1.35 -5.48
N GLU A 319 -34.83 -0.13 -4.94
CA GLU A 319 -36.04 0.43 -4.32
C GLU A 319 -37.08 0.89 -5.33
N ASN A 320 -36.74 0.98 -6.62
CA ASN A 320 -37.69 1.27 -7.68
C ASN A 320 -38.76 0.16 -7.81
N GLU A 321 -40.01 0.54 -8.03
CA GLU A 321 -41.16 -0.36 -8.15
C GLU A 321 -40.95 -1.46 -9.20
N PHE A 322 -40.23 -1.19 -10.28
CA PHE A 322 -39.90 -2.18 -11.31
C PHE A 322 -39.24 -3.43 -10.71
N PHE A 323 -38.34 -3.28 -9.73
CA PHE A 323 -37.66 -4.40 -9.08
C PHE A 323 -38.46 -5.04 -7.94
N LYS A 324 -39.65 -4.52 -7.62
CA LYS A 324 -40.57 -5.03 -6.59
C LYS A 324 -41.76 -5.78 -7.18
N ILE A 325 -41.94 -5.78 -8.51
CA ILE A 325 -42.98 -6.54 -9.21
C ILE A 325 -42.85 -8.03 -8.86
N LYS A 326 -43.92 -8.59 -8.31
CA LYS A 326 -44.09 -10.04 -8.16
C LYS A 326 -45.04 -10.50 -9.27
N LEU A 327 -44.65 -11.54 -10.01
CA LEU A 327 -45.51 -12.20 -11.00
C LEU A 327 -46.51 -13.11 -10.30
#